data_AF-A0AAJ4E0X7-F1
#
_entry.id   AF-A0AAJ4E0X7-F1
#
_cell.length_a   1.000
_cell.length_b   1.000
_cell.length_c   1.000
_cell.angle_alpha   90.00
_cell.angle_beta   90.00
_cell.angle_gamma   90.00
#
_symmetry.space_group_name_H-M   'P 1'
#
loop_
_entity.id
_entity.type
_entity.pdbx_description
1 polymer ?
#
loop_
_entity_poly.entity_id
_entity_poly.type
_entity_poly.pdbx_seq_one_letter_code
_entity_poly.pdbx_strand_id
1 'polypeptide(L)'
;MLEDIEGLTVEQLQQSLPITIGADPRFSKSLKPLLRQLEMWINFQALKADWYGDDNFILSFDFTLVRSLEEKQLTADSWVVETGYAYHYESSNLTTIAFIAIDDLVRDGAGIEQEIKARLTAVANTIAVQHGLLALE
;
A
#
# COMPACT_ATOMS: atom_id res chain seq x y z
N MET A 1 1.98 36.69 22.26
CA MET A 1 2.70 35.40 22.21
C MET A 1 2.37 34.78 20.87
N LEU A 2 3.14 35.16 19.87
CA LEU A 2 3.18 34.52 18.56
C LEU A 2 4.48 33.71 18.61
N GLU A 3 4.37 32.41 18.85
CA GLU A 3 5.51 31.50 18.80
C GLU A 3 5.46 30.77 17.44
N ASP A 4 6.47 31.07 16.63
CA ASP A 4 7.23 30.16 15.77
C ASP A 4 6.43 29.25 14.82
N ILE A 5 6.05 29.80 13.67
CA ILE A 5 5.91 29.03 12.43
C ILE A 5 7.24 29.14 11.66
N GLU A 6 8.30 28.56 12.21
CA GLU A 6 9.56 28.38 11.48
C GLU A 6 9.58 27.01 10.80
N GLY A 7 9.65 27.03 9.47
CA GLY A 7 10.39 26.02 8.70
C GLY A 7 9.75 24.64 8.57
N LEU A 8 8.51 24.54 8.08
CA LEU A 8 8.11 23.32 7.37
C LEU A 8 8.81 23.32 6.00
N THR A 9 9.74 22.40 5.80
CA THR A 9 10.34 22.11 4.49
C THR A 9 9.25 21.71 3.49
N VAL A 10 9.47 21.95 2.20
CA VAL A 10 8.52 21.50 1.15
C VAL A 10 8.29 19.98 1.21
N GLU A 11 9.26 19.22 1.74
CA GLU A 11 9.16 17.79 2.03
C GLU A 11 8.23 17.47 3.22
N GLN A 12 8.11 18.36 4.21
CA GLN A 12 7.15 18.24 5.32
C GLN A 12 5.73 18.74 4.94
N LEU A 13 5.61 19.54 3.88
CA LEU A 13 4.34 19.99 3.30
C LEU A 13 3.80 19.04 2.21
N GLN A 14 4.58 18.05 1.80
CA GLN A 14 4.06 16.95 0.98
C GLN A 14 3.20 16.09 1.88
N GLN A 15 1.87 16.24 1.78
CA GLN A 15 1.00 15.16 2.20
C GLN A 15 1.36 13.94 1.35
N SER A 16 2.02 12.97 1.97
CA SER A 16 2.19 11.65 1.36
C SER A 16 0.81 11.13 1.02
N LEU A 17 0.67 10.58 -0.19
CA LEU A 17 -0.58 9.94 -0.57
C LEU A 17 -0.97 8.88 0.47
N PRO A 18 -2.26 8.71 0.81
CA PRO A 18 -2.69 7.75 1.82
C PRO A 18 -2.25 6.32 1.52
N ILE A 19 -2.06 5.98 0.25
CA ILE A 19 -1.50 4.71 -0.18
C ILE A 19 -0.09 4.92 -0.71
N THR A 20 0.89 4.24 -0.12
CA THR A 20 2.30 4.27 -0.55
C THR A 20 2.78 2.90 -0.98
N ILE A 21 3.74 2.86 -1.92
CA ILE A 21 4.31 1.59 -2.41
C ILE A 21 5.84 1.65 -2.44
N GLY A 22 6.45 0.85 -1.57
CA GLY A 22 7.87 0.56 -1.52
C GLY A 22 8.25 -0.81 -2.07
N ALA A 23 9.52 -1.12 -1.98
CA ALA A 23 10.06 -2.44 -2.27
C ALA A 23 11.20 -2.75 -1.30
N ASP A 24 11.42 -4.04 -1.05
CA ASP A 24 12.57 -4.53 -0.29
C ASP A 24 13.88 -3.93 -0.85
N PRO A 25 14.82 -3.44 -0.01
CA PRO A 25 16.04 -2.79 -0.48
C PRO A 25 16.92 -3.63 -1.41
N ARG A 26 16.71 -4.96 -1.43
CA ARG A 26 17.39 -5.89 -2.34
C ARG A 26 16.92 -5.78 -3.79
N PHE A 27 15.79 -5.11 -4.05
CA PHE A 27 15.35 -4.82 -5.41
C PHE A 27 16.17 -3.71 -6.07
N SER A 28 16.33 -3.81 -7.40
CA SER A 28 17.04 -2.81 -8.18
C SER A 28 16.32 -1.45 -8.14
N LYS A 29 17.08 -0.36 -8.12
CA LYS A 29 16.55 1.01 -8.26
C LYS A 29 15.80 1.22 -9.59
N SER A 30 16.02 0.37 -10.59
CA SER A 30 15.24 0.36 -11.84
C SER A 30 13.76 0.03 -11.65
N LEU A 31 13.36 -0.49 -10.48
CA LEU A 31 11.96 -0.76 -10.12
C LEU A 31 11.19 0.52 -9.76
N LYS A 32 11.88 1.61 -9.39
CA LYS A 32 11.25 2.86 -8.94
C LYS A 32 10.17 3.42 -9.88
N PRO A 33 10.34 3.43 -11.21
CA PRO A 33 9.29 3.88 -12.12
C PRO A 33 8.02 3.04 -11.98
N LEU A 34 8.13 1.72 -11.87
CA LEU A 34 6.99 0.82 -11.69
C LEU A 34 6.31 1.07 -10.34
N LEU A 35 7.06 1.19 -9.25
CA LEU A 35 6.49 1.49 -7.91
C LEU A 35 5.66 2.77 -7.95
N ARG A 36 6.21 3.83 -8.58
CA ARG A 36 5.50 5.10 -8.73
C ARG A 36 4.24 4.96 -9.59
N GLN A 37 4.27 4.17 -10.66
CA GLN A 37 3.09 3.91 -11.49
C GLN A 37 2.00 3.17 -10.71
N LEU A 38 2.37 2.15 -9.93
CA LEU A 38 1.44 1.40 -9.08
C LEU A 38 0.84 2.30 -7.99
N GLU A 39 1.66 3.13 -7.34
CA GLU A 39 1.22 4.06 -6.29
C GLU A 39 0.23 5.09 -6.84
N MET A 40 0.57 5.71 -7.98
CA MET A 40 -0.34 6.64 -8.66
C MET A 40 -1.64 5.95 -9.07
N TRP A 41 -1.54 4.73 -9.62
CA TRP A 41 -2.70 3.99 -10.08
C TRP A 41 -3.66 3.66 -8.93
N ILE A 42 -3.17 3.12 -7.81
CA ILE A 42 -4.06 2.71 -6.72
C ILE A 42 -4.70 3.91 -6.01
N ASN A 43 -3.95 5.00 -5.82
CA ASN A 43 -4.50 6.24 -5.29
C ASN A 43 -5.57 6.84 -6.23
N PHE A 44 -5.39 6.69 -7.55
CA PHE A 44 -6.40 7.09 -8.51
C PHE A 44 -7.67 6.22 -8.42
N GLN A 45 -7.54 4.90 -8.19
CA GLN A 45 -8.71 4.06 -7.93
C GLN A 45 -9.42 4.44 -6.64
N ALA A 46 -8.68 4.69 -5.55
CA ALA A 46 -9.25 5.14 -4.29
C ALA A 46 -9.98 6.48 -4.43
N LEU A 47 -9.40 7.42 -5.18
CA LEU A 47 -10.04 8.69 -5.51
C LEU A 47 -11.33 8.49 -6.33
N LYS A 48 -11.31 7.62 -7.35
CA LYS A 48 -12.51 7.28 -8.13
C LYS A 48 -13.61 6.66 -7.27
N ALA A 49 -13.23 5.90 -6.24
CA ALA A 49 -14.12 5.22 -5.30
C ALA A 49 -14.55 6.12 -4.13
N ASP A 50 -14.22 7.41 -4.15
CA ASP A 50 -14.54 8.41 -3.12
C ASP A 50 -13.96 8.11 -1.73
N TRP A 51 -12.82 7.40 -1.67
CA TRP A 51 -12.17 7.05 -0.39
C TRP A 51 -11.62 8.27 0.35
N TYR A 52 -11.44 9.38 -0.34
CA TYR A 52 -10.86 10.62 0.20
C TYR A 52 -11.92 11.71 0.40
N GLY A 53 -13.22 11.34 0.40
CA GLY A 53 -14.32 12.29 0.56
C GLY A 53 -14.54 12.79 1.99
N ASP A 54 -14.03 12.07 3.00
CA ASP A 54 -14.09 12.45 4.43
C ASP A 54 -12.68 12.58 5.00
N ASP A 55 -12.23 13.83 5.21
CA ASP A 55 -10.91 14.14 5.77
C ASP A 55 -10.72 13.62 7.21
N ASN A 56 -11.79 13.25 7.92
CA ASN A 56 -11.71 12.65 9.27
C ASN A 56 -11.54 11.13 9.23
N PHE A 57 -11.72 10.51 8.06
CA PHE A 57 -11.69 9.07 7.89
C PHE A 57 -10.97 8.70 6.58
N ILE A 58 -9.64 8.57 6.68
CA ILE A 58 -8.80 8.17 5.56
C ILE A 58 -8.10 6.85 5.91
N LEU A 59 -8.41 5.79 5.15
CA LEU A 59 -7.64 4.55 5.22
C LEU A 59 -6.27 4.75 4.58
N SER A 60 -5.22 4.39 5.30
CA SER A 60 -3.84 4.47 4.83
C SER A 60 -3.25 3.08 4.60
N PHE A 61 -2.38 2.94 3.62
CA PHE A 61 -1.76 1.67 3.25
C PHE A 61 -0.28 1.85 2.94
N ASP A 62 0.59 1.10 3.62
CA ASP A 62 2.01 0.97 3.32
C ASP A 62 2.25 -0.40 2.70
N PHE A 63 2.39 -0.42 1.37
CA PHE A 63 2.70 -1.63 0.62
C PHE A 63 4.20 -1.76 0.40
N THR A 64 4.75 -2.95 0.65
CA THR A 64 6.13 -3.28 0.29
C THR A 64 6.17 -4.50 -0.61
N LEU A 65 6.73 -4.35 -1.82
CA LEU A 65 7.04 -5.49 -2.68
C LEU A 65 8.21 -6.30 -2.08
N VAL A 66 8.02 -7.61 -1.94
CA VAL A 66 8.97 -8.56 -1.37
C VAL A 66 9.17 -9.73 -2.34
N ARG A 67 10.29 -10.45 -2.21
CA ARG A 67 10.53 -11.66 -3.01
C ARG A 67 9.52 -12.75 -2.65
N SER A 68 9.54 -13.19 -1.40
CA SER A 68 8.58 -14.12 -0.83
C SER A 68 8.15 -13.66 0.58
N LEU A 69 7.01 -14.17 1.05
CA LEU A 69 6.54 -13.91 2.42
C LEU A 69 7.32 -14.70 3.48
N GLU A 70 7.94 -15.82 3.08
CA GLU A 70 8.73 -16.70 3.94
C GLU A 70 9.88 -15.96 4.63
N GLU A 71 10.43 -14.93 3.98
CA GLU A 71 11.53 -14.13 4.50
C GLU A 71 11.12 -13.14 5.61
N LYS A 72 9.81 -12.92 5.84
CA LYS A 72 9.33 -11.84 6.72
C LYS A 72 9.00 -12.27 8.15
N GLN A 73 9.20 -13.56 8.52
CA GLN A 73 8.95 -14.09 9.87
C GLN A 73 7.62 -13.58 10.48
N LEU A 74 6.56 -13.61 9.67
CA LEU A 74 5.25 -13.08 10.04
C LEU A 74 4.65 -13.94 11.17
N THR A 75 4.34 -13.32 12.31
CA THR A 75 3.62 -13.98 13.39
C THR A 75 2.13 -14.02 13.06
N ALA A 76 1.55 -15.23 12.98
CA ALA A 76 0.16 -15.44 12.57
C ALA A 76 -0.87 -14.71 13.48
N ASP A 77 -0.51 -14.39 14.72
CA ASP A 77 -1.42 -13.72 15.67
C ASP A 77 -1.70 -12.25 15.32
N SER A 78 -0.87 -11.64 14.46
CA SER A 78 -1.03 -10.25 14.04
C SER A 78 -1.15 -10.07 12.52
N TRP A 79 -0.79 -11.07 11.73
CA TRP A 79 -0.80 -10.98 10.27
C TRP A 79 -1.85 -11.92 9.67
N VAL A 80 -2.63 -11.38 8.73
CA VAL A 80 -3.39 -12.21 7.80
C VAL A 80 -2.47 -12.56 6.64
N VAL A 81 -2.29 -13.86 6.40
CA VAL A 81 -1.40 -14.39 5.36
C VAL A 81 -2.22 -15.14 4.33
N GLU A 82 -2.15 -14.68 3.09
CA GLU A 82 -2.85 -15.25 1.94
C GLU A 82 -1.83 -15.66 0.86
N THR A 83 -2.31 -16.32 -0.19
CA THR A 83 -1.44 -16.67 -1.31
C THR A 83 -0.99 -15.38 -2.03
N GLY A 84 0.30 -15.06 -1.93
CA GLY A 84 0.94 -13.96 -2.64
C GLY A 84 0.99 -12.62 -1.90
N TYR A 85 0.31 -12.49 -0.76
CA TYR A 85 0.40 -11.29 0.08
C TYR A 85 0.13 -11.57 1.56
N ALA A 86 0.57 -10.66 2.43
CA ALA A 86 0.19 -10.65 3.83
C ALA A 86 -0.04 -9.22 4.29
N TYR A 87 -0.93 -9.01 5.25
CA TYR A 87 -1.22 -7.69 5.77
C TYR A 87 -1.53 -7.69 7.28
N HIS A 88 -1.27 -6.56 7.90
CA HIS A 88 -1.63 -6.23 9.27
C HIS A 88 -2.37 -4.89 9.26
N TYR A 89 -3.57 -4.86 9.81
CA TYR A 89 -4.36 -3.63 9.95
C TYR A 89 -4.31 -3.13 11.39
N GLU A 90 -3.87 -1.88 11.55
CA GLU A 90 -3.86 -1.17 12.82
C GLU A 90 -5.04 -0.19 12.87
N SER A 91 -6.07 -0.54 13.64
CA SER A 91 -7.29 0.27 13.72
C SER A 91 -7.09 1.58 14.49
N SER A 92 -6.02 1.72 15.27
CA SER A 92 -5.76 2.93 16.08
C SER A 92 -5.43 4.15 15.22
N ASN A 93 -4.89 3.93 14.03
CA ASN A 93 -4.45 4.96 13.08
C ASN A 93 -4.95 4.69 11.64
N LEU A 94 -5.91 3.78 11.47
CA LEU A 94 -6.49 3.40 10.18
C LEU A 94 -5.44 2.99 9.12
N THR A 95 -4.31 2.42 9.56
CA THR A 95 -3.18 2.11 8.69
C THR A 95 -3.04 0.61 8.50
N THR A 96 -2.84 0.19 7.24
CA THR A 96 -2.54 -1.19 6.88
C THR A 96 -1.10 -1.29 6.40
N ILE A 97 -0.31 -2.19 7.01
CA ILE A 97 1.00 -2.56 6.51
C ILE A 97 0.85 -3.86 5.73
N ALA A 98 1.36 -3.92 4.50
CA ALA A 98 1.18 -5.08 3.65
C ALA A 98 2.46 -5.44 2.86
N PHE A 99 2.71 -6.74 2.75
CA PHE A 99 3.76 -7.32 1.93
C PHE A 99 3.15 -7.99 0.71
N ILE A 100 3.63 -7.65 -0.48
CA ILE A 100 3.22 -8.26 -1.74
C ILE A 100 4.39 -9.09 -2.27
N ALA A 101 4.25 -10.41 -2.27
CA ALA A 101 5.26 -11.30 -2.86
C ALA A 101 5.23 -11.18 -4.39
N ILE A 102 6.39 -11.35 -5.03
CA ILE A 102 6.48 -11.30 -6.50
C ILE A 102 7.30 -12.43 -7.13
N ASP A 103 7.99 -13.26 -6.34
CA ASP A 103 8.86 -14.32 -6.89
C ASP A 103 8.07 -15.37 -7.68
N ASP A 104 6.82 -15.63 -7.30
CA ASP A 104 5.92 -16.53 -8.01
C ASP A 104 5.44 -15.93 -9.35
N LEU A 105 5.23 -14.61 -9.41
CA LEU A 105 4.80 -13.90 -10.62
C LEU A 105 5.87 -13.87 -11.72
N VAL A 106 7.14 -13.85 -11.33
CA VAL A 106 8.28 -13.80 -12.27
C VAL A 106 8.42 -15.11 -13.05
N ARG A 107 7.92 -16.23 -12.52
CA ARG A 107 8.07 -17.56 -13.12
C ARG A 107 7.13 -17.82 -14.30
N ASP A 108 5.99 -17.12 -14.34
CA ASP A 108 4.90 -17.43 -15.28
C ASP A 108 4.89 -16.56 -16.56
N GLY A 109 5.59 -15.42 -16.57
CA GLY A 109 5.87 -14.62 -17.77
C GLY A 109 4.66 -13.84 -18.36
N ALA A 110 4.82 -12.52 -18.47
CA ALA A 110 3.84 -11.51 -18.91
C ALA A 110 2.60 -11.35 -17.99
N GLY A 111 2.36 -10.13 -17.50
CA GLY A 111 1.23 -9.82 -16.59
C GLY A 111 1.61 -9.51 -15.14
N ILE A 112 2.90 -9.46 -14.81
CA ILE A 112 3.38 -9.18 -13.44
C ILE A 112 2.76 -7.90 -12.86
N GLU A 113 2.62 -6.84 -13.65
CA GLU A 113 2.01 -5.60 -13.17
C GLU A 113 0.54 -5.79 -12.80
N GLN A 114 -0.25 -6.47 -13.63
CA GLN A 114 -1.67 -6.78 -13.38
C GLN A 114 -1.82 -7.66 -12.14
N GLU A 115 -0.94 -8.64 -11.96
CA GLU A 115 -0.94 -9.51 -10.79
C GLU A 115 -0.56 -8.75 -9.51
N ILE A 116 0.42 -7.84 -9.57
CA ILE A 116 0.72 -6.94 -8.45
C ILE A 116 -0.50 -6.08 -8.14
N LYS A 117 -1.12 -5.48 -9.15
CA LYS A 117 -2.34 -4.68 -9.00
C LYS A 117 -3.47 -5.46 -8.34
N ALA A 118 -3.69 -6.70 -8.75
CA ALA A 118 -4.70 -7.59 -8.15
C ALA A 118 -4.41 -7.88 -6.67
N ARG A 119 -3.14 -8.11 -6.30
CA ARG A 119 -2.75 -8.32 -4.90
C ARG A 119 -2.93 -7.06 -4.05
N LEU A 120 -2.56 -5.89 -4.60
CA LEU A 120 -2.75 -4.61 -3.94
C LEU A 120 -4.25 -4.32 -3.68
N THR A 121 -5.11 -4.51 -4.68
CA THR A 121 -6.55 -4.29 -4.54
C THR A 121 -7.21 -5.32 -3.64
N ALA A 122 -6.74 -6.58 -3.63
CA ALA A 122 -7.24 -7.59 -2.71
C ALA A 122 -7.06 -7.16 -1.24
N VAL A 123 -5.86 -6.68 -0.87
CA VAL A 123 -5.60 -6.15 0.48
C VAL A 123 -6.46 -4.92 0.74
N ALA A 124 -6.43 -3.94 -0.17
CA ALA A 124 -7.13 -2.67 0.01
C ALA A 124 -8.64 -2.86 0.17
N ASN A 125 -9.26 -3.68 -0.68
CA ASN A 125 -10.69 -3.96 -0.66
C ASN A 125 -11.11 -4.75 0.57
N THR A 126 -10.25 -5.63 1.08
CA THR A 126 -10.54 -6.40 2.30
C THR A 126 -10.72 -5.48 3.51
N ILE A 127 -9.92 -4.42 3.61
CA ILE A 127 -10.07 -3.42 4.67
C ILE A 127 -11.23 -2.46 4.34
N ALA A 128 -11.31 -1.96 3.11
CA ALA A 128 -12.35 -1.03 2.68
C ALA A 128 -13.78 -1.52 2.97
N VAL A 129 -14.06 -2.79 2.69
CA VAL A 129 -15.38 -3.40 2.93
C VAL A 129 -15.74 -3.42 4.42
N GLN A 130 -14.77 -3.57 5.33
CA GLN A 130 -15.01 -3.52 6.78
C GLN A 130 -15.47 -2.13 7.24
N HIS A 131 -15.17 -1.10 6.46
CA HIS A 131 -15.53 0.29 6.72
C HIS A 131 -16.65 0.81 5.81
N GLY A 132 -17.28 -0.06 5.01
CA GLY A 132 -18.37 0.33 4.12
C GLY A 132 -17.96 1.16 2.91
N LEU A 133 -16.67 1.18 2.56
CA LEU A 133 -16.17 1.87 1.37
C LEU A 133 -16.36 1.02 0.10
N LEU A 134 -16.45 1.69 -1.04
CA LEU A 134 -16.54 1.04 -2.36
C LEU A 134 -15.24 0.30 -2.69
N ALA A 135 -15.34 -0.85 -3.35
CA ALA A 135 -14.17 -1.61 -3.80
C ALA A 135 -13.46 -0.91 -4.98
N LEU A 136 -12.14 -1.03 -5.01
CA LEU A 136 -11.26 -0.61 -6.11
C LEU A 136 -11.31 -1.60 -7.28
N GLU A 137 -11.13 -1.09 -8.50
CA GLU A 137 -11.09 -1.81 -9.79
C GLU A 137 -9.67 -2.00 -10.35
#